data_AF-A0A659ULH4-F1
#
_entry.id   AF-A0A659ULH4-F1
#
_cell.length_a   1.000
_cell.length_b   1.000
_cell.length_c   1.000
_cell.angle_alpha   90.00
_cell.angle_beta   90.00
_cell.angle_gamma   90.00
#
_symmetry.space_group_name_H-M   'P 1'
#
loop_
_entity.id
_entity.type
_entity.pdbx_description
1 polymer ?
#
loop_
_entity_poly.entity_id
_entity_poly.type
_entity_poly.pdbx_seq_one_letter_code
_entity_poly.pdbx_strand_id
1 'polypeptide(L)'
;LVHGGLDVLAQHVLGCACGAPFRADDLYEEVRTAAPYAGLDRPTFDRVIDFVATGGYALKNYERYARIRLNKDGMWRVSNPRVAQQYRLNVGTIIEVPALNVRYVKAGSKGAAS
;
A
#
# COMPACT_ATOMS: atom_id res chain seq x y z
N LEU A 1 1.36 -14.44 -15.02
CA LEU A 1 1.48 -13.09 -14.41
C LEU A 1 0.11 -12.72 -13.89
N VAL A 2 -0.01 -12.27 -12.65
CA VAL A 2 -1.29 -11.73 -12.14
C VAL A 2 -1.58 -10.47 -12.95
N HIS A 3 -2.74 -10.40 -13.61
CA HIS A 3 -3.06 -9.31 -14.54
C HIS A 3 -3.44 -8.00 -13.83
N GLY A 4 -3.45 -7.97 -12.49
CA GLY A 4 -3.63 -6.78 -11.66
C GLY A 4 -2.40 -6.47 -10.81
N GLY A 5 -2.12 -5.18 -10.62
CA GLY A 5 -1.04 -4.70 -9.73
C GLY A 5 -1.32 -5.06 -8.26
N LEU A 6 -0.36 -5.72 -7.60
CA LEU A 6 -0.47 -6.06 -6.17
C LEU A 6 -0.31 -4.84 -5.26
N ASP A 7 0.33 -3.79 -5.76
CA ASP A 7 0.39 -2.47 -5.15
C ASP A 7 -0.99 -1.81 -5.10
N VAL A 8 -1.74 -1.86 -6.21
CA VAL A 8 -3.13 -1.38 -6.28
C VAL A 8 -4.02 -2.18 -5.33
N LEU A 9 -3.84 -3.50 -5.26
CA LEU A 9 -4.56 -4.35 -4.32
C LEU A 9 -4.20 -4.02 -2.86
N ALA A 10 -2.93 -3.81 -2.54
CA ALA A 10 -2.49 -3.41 -1.22
C ALA A 10 -3.10 -2.07 -0.78
N GLN A 11 -3.21 -1.12 -1.72
CA GLN A 11 -3.89 0.15 -1.50
C GLN A 11 -5.38 -0.03 -1.26
N HIS A 12 -6.05 -0.88 -2.05
CA HIS A 12 -7.46 -1.20 -1.88
C HIS A 12 -7.74 -1.85 -0.51
N VAL A 13 -6.94 -2.84 -0.10
CA VAL A 13 -6.99 -3.47 1.23
C VAL A 13 -6.92 -2.44 2.35
N LEU A 14 -5.95 -1.51 2.28
CA LEU A 14 -5.82 -0.44 3.25
C LEU A 14 -7.04 0.50 3.24
N GLY A 15 -7.56 0.79 2.05
CA GLY A 15 -8.78 1.58 1.86
C GLY A 15 -10.00 0.97 2.53
N CYS A 16 -10.23 -0.33 2.34
CA CYS A 16 -11.32 -1.05 2.99
C CYS A 16 -11.20 -0.93 4.51
N ALA A 17 -10.03 -1.21 5.09
CA ALA A 17 -9.78 -1.07 6.53
C ALA A 17 -9.96 0.37 7.06
N CYS A 18 -9.76 1.39 6.22
CA CYS A 18 -10.01 2.79 6.57
C CYS A 18 -11.49 3.16 6.54
N GLY A 19 -12.31 2.44 5.76
CA GLY A 19 -13.76 2.59 5.71
C GLY A 19 -14.46 1.85 6.85
N ALA A 20 -14.17 0.56 7.00
CA ALA A 20 -14.70 -0.29 8.06
C ALA A 20 -13.80 -1.54 8.28
N PRO A 21 -13.87 -2.18 9.46
CA PRO A 21 -13.25 -3.50 9.63
C PRO A 21 -13.82 -4.53 8.64
N PHE A 22 -12.97 -5.40 8.09
CA PHE A 22 -13.36 -6.41 7.09
C PHE A 22 -12.82 -7.81 7.42
N ARG A 23 -13.48 -8.87 6.93
CA ARG A 23 -12.94 -10.23 6.97
C ARG A 23 -12.13 -10.50 5.70
N ALA A 24 -10.98 -11.17 5.84
CA ALA A 24 -10.11 -11.46 4.70
C ALA A 24 -10.80 -12.32 3.63
N ASP A 25 -11.62 -13.28 4.05
CA ASP A 25 -12.33 -14.18 3.14
C ASP A 25 -13.36 -13.42 2.29
N ASP A 26 -14.16 -12.56 2.92
CA ASP A 26 -15.18 -11.76 2.23
C ASP A 26 -14.52 -10.80 1.21
N LEU A 27 -13.43 -10.14 1.61
CA LEU A 27 -12.70 -9.24 0.71
C LEU A 27 -12.03 -10.00 -0.44
N TYR A 28 -11.55 -11.23 -0.21
CA TYR A 28 -10.97 -12.05 -1.27
C TYR A 28 -11.98 -12.40 -2.36
N GLU A 29 -13.19 -12.82 -1.96
CA GLU A 29 -14.25 -13.13 -2.90
C GLU A 29 -14.71 -11.89 -3.67
N GLU A 30 -14.85 -10.74 -3.00
CA GLU A 30 -15.17 -9.46 -3.66
C GLU A 30 -14.10 -9.07 -4.68
N VAL A 31 -12.82 -9.10 -4.30
CA VAL A 31 -11.69 -8.72 -5.16
C VAL A 31 -11.65 -9.57 -6.44
N ARG A 32 -11.96 -10.86 -6.37
CA ARG A 32 -11.97 -11.76 -7.53
C ARG A 32 -13.09 -11.48 -8.52
N THR A 33 -14.11 -10.71 -8.14
CA THR A 33 -15.13 -10.24 -9.09
C THR A 33 -14.58 -9.21 -10.07
N ALA A 34 -13.48 -8.52 -9.73
CA ALA A 34 -12.82 -7.58 -10.62
C ALA A 34 -11.95 -8.31 -11.65
N ALA A 35 -12.16 -8.01 -12.94
CA ALA A 35 -11.48 -8.67 -14.06
C ALA A 35 -9.93 -8.77 -13.91
N PRO A 36 -9.19 -7.75 -13.42
CA PRO A 36 -7.74 -7.86 -13.25
C PRO A 36 -7.31 -8.90 -12.20
N TYR A 37 -8.18 -9.23 -11.25
CA TYR A 37 -7.90 -10.11 -10.11
C TYR A 37 -8.72 -11.42 -10.17
N ALA A 38 -9.44 -11.71 -11.25
CA ALA A 38 -10.27 -12.91 -11.38
C ALA A 38 -9.49 -14.22 -11.16
N GLY A 39 -8.22 -14.24 -11.58
CA GLY A 39 -7.28 -15.36 -11.40
C GLY A 39 -6.38 -15.25 -10.17
N LEU A 40 -6.66 -14.34 -9.23
CA LEU A 40 -5.85 -14.16 -8.02
C LEU A 40 -5.97 -15.37 -7.09
N ASP A 41 -4.86 -16.05 -6.84
CA ASP A 41 -4.80 -17.16 -5.89
C ASP A 41 -4.83 -16.65 -4.44
N ARG A 42 -5.38 -17.47 -3.54
CA ARG A 42 -5.54 -17.13 -2.13
C ARG A 42 -4.21 -16.86 -1.41
N PRO A 43 -3.15 -17.69 -1.56
CA PRO A 43 -1.85 -17.40 -0.96
C PRO A 43 -1.26 -16.05 -1.36
N THR A 44 -1.44 -15.62 -2.61
CA THR A 44 -1.00 -14.28 -3.05
C THR A 44 -1.81 -13.17 -2.39
N PHE A 45 -3.13 -13.31 -2.27
CA PHE A 45 -3.96 -12.36 -1.54
C PHE A 45 -3.55 -12.23 -0.06
N ASP A 46 -3.34 -13.36 0.62
CA ASP A 46 -2.93 -13.35 2.03
C ASP A 46 -1.57 -12.67 2.22
N ARG A 47 -0.63 -12.87 1.29
CA ARG A 47 0.65 -12.14 1.29
C ARG A 47 0.47 -10.63 1.14
N VAL A 48 -0.55 -10.17 0.42
CA VAL A 48 -0.88 -8.75 0.32
C VAL A 48 -1.45 -8.22 1.64
N ILE A 49 -2.37 -8.97 2.28
CA ILE A 49 -2.86 -8.63 3.63
C ILE A 49 -1.70 -8.51 4.61
N ASP A 50 -0.82 -9.52 4.65
CA ASP A 50 0.37 -9.54 5.53
C ASP A 50 1.32 -8.37 5.25
N PHE A 51 1.51 -8.04 3.98
CA PHE A 51 2.30 -6.88 3.58
C PHE A 51 1.71 -5.57 4.12
N VAL A 52 0.40 -5.38 4.04
CA VAL A 52 -0.25 -4.18 4.62
C VAL A 52 -0.22 -4.21 6.15
N ALA A 53 -0.35 -5.39 6.75
CA ALA A 53 -0.37 -5.59 8.20
C ALA A 53 1.00 -5.42 8.86
N THR A 54 2.11 -5.66 8.15
CA THR A 54 3.46 -5.72 8.75
C THR A 54 4.56 -5.02 7.96
N GLY A 55 4.30 -4.58 6.73
CA GLY A 55 5.32 -4.15 5.78
C GLY A 55 6.07 -5.31 5.10
N GLY A 56 5.60 -6.56 5.26
CA GLY A 56 6.22 -7.76 4.71
C GLY A 56 7.36 -8.31 5.57
N TYR A 57 8.00 -9.38 5.10
CA TYR A 57 8.99 -10.14 5.89
C TYR A 57 10.13 -9.26 6.43
N ALA A 58 10.60 -8.29 5.64
CA ALA A 58 11.73 -7.43 6.00
C ALA A 58 11.39 -6.38 7.07
N LEU A 59 10.12 -6.00 7.18
CA LEU A 59 9.68 -4.91 8.06
C LEU A 59 8.83 -5.39 9.24
N LYS A 60 8.61 -6.71 9.36
CA LYS A 60 7.73 -7.33 10.36
C LYS A 60 8.02 -6.94 11.81
N ASN A 61 9.29 -6.67 12.14
CA ASN A 61 9.71 -6.29 13.50
C ASN A 61 9.49 -4.80 13.82
N TYR A 62 9.05 -4.00 12.86
CA TYR A 62 8.87 -2.56 13.01
C TYR A 62 7.39 -2.21 13.06
N GLU A 63 6.86 -2.02 14.26
CA GLU A 63 5.43 -1.71 14.48
C GLU A 63 4.92 -0.49 13.69
N ARG A 64 5.79 0.47 13.37
CA ARG A 64 5.45 1.66 12.58
C ARG A 64 4.92 1.33 11.17
N TYR A 65 5.25 0.17 10.62
CA TYR A 65 4.77 -0.27 9.30
C TYR A 65 3.50 -1.11 9.36
N ALA A 66 2.98 -1.42 10.55
CA ALA A 66 1.73 -2.14 10.70
C ALA A 66 0.53 -1.22 10.45
N ARG A 67 0.02 -1.20 9.21
CA ARG A 67 -1.06 -0.28 8.80
C ARG A 67 -2.45 -0.80 9.17
N ILE A 68 -2.62 -2.12 9.21
CA ILE A 68 -3.84 -2.80 9.67
C ILE A 68 -3.51 -3.82 10.74
N ARG A 69 -4.49 -4.16 11.58
CA ARG A 69 -4.38 -5.19 12.63
C ARG A 69 -5.64 -6.05 12.66
N LEU A 70 -5.45 -7.35 12.91
CA LEU A 70 -6.54 -8.29 13.14
C LEU A 70 -7.07 -8.10 14.56
N ASN A 71 -8.37 -7.92 14.71
CA ASN A 71 -9.03 -7.88 16.02
C ASN A 71 -9.39 -9.30 16.50
N LYS A 72 -9.92 -9.41 17.73
CA LYS A 72 -10.32 -10.68 18.33
C LYS A 72 -11.48 -11.38 17.58
N ASP A 73 -12.25 -10.61 16.83
CA ASP A 73 -13.42 -11.09 16.07
C ASP A 73 -13.03 -11.59 14.65
N GLY A 74 -11.73 -11.57 14.33
CA GLY A 74 -11.22 -11.98 13.01
C GLY A 74 -11.43 -10.93 11.91
N MET A 75 -11.61 -9.66 12.26
CA MET A 75 -11.72 -8.53 11.34
C MET A 75 -10.44 -7.69 11.30
N TRP A 76 -9.98 -7.38 10.10
CA TRP A 76 -8.88 -6.46 9.85
C TRP A 76 -9.37 -5.03 9.93
N ARG A 77 -8.71 -4.21 10.74
CA ARG A 77 -9.02 -2.78 10.88
C ARG A 77 -7.76 -1.93 10.77
N VAL A 78 -7.90 -0.65 10.45
CA VAL A 78 -6.78 0.29 10.50
C VAL A 78 -6.14 0.33 11.88
N SER A 79 -4.82 0.39 11.93
CA SER A 79 -4.06 0.25 13.17
C SER A 79 -4.13 1.48 14.08
N ASN A 80 -4.24 2.68 13.49
CA ASN A 80 -4.46 3.95 14.18
C ASN A 80 -5.05 5.02 13.22
N PRO A 81 -5.63 6.13 13.73
CA PRO A 81 -6.22 7.18 12.90
C PRO A 81 -5.24 7.89 11.95
N ARG A 82 -3.95 7.98 12.31
CA ARG A 82 -2.92 8.63 11.50
C ARG A 82 -2.70 7.90 10.18
N VAL A 83 -2.76 6.56 10.18
CA VAL A 83 -2.68 5.75 8.96
C VAL A 83 -3.84 6.07 8.01
N ALA A 84 -5.07 6.16 8.54
CA ALA A 84 -6.24 6.51 7.73
C ALA A 84 -6.16 7.93 7.15
N GLN A 85 -5.66 8.89 7.95
CA GLN A 85 -5.42 10.26 7.48
C GLN A 85 -4.40 10.28 6.33
N GLN A 86 -3.26 9.60 6.51
CA GLN A 86 -2.22 9.52 5.47
C GLN A 86 -2.75 8.86 4.20
N TYR A 87 -3.52 7.77 4.34
CA TYR A 87 -4.16 7.11 3.20
C TYR A 87 -5.03 8.10 2.40
N ARG A 88 -5.91 8.85 3.06
CA ARG A 88 -6.81 9.81 2.38
C ARG A 88 -6.07 10.92 1.63
N LEU A 89 -4.91 11.33 2.12
CA LEU A 89 -4.09 12.36 1.46
C LEU A 89 -3.35 11.83 0.22
N ASN A 90 -3.14 10.52 0.11
CA ASN A 90 -2.30 9.91 -0.92
C ASN A 90 -3.02 8.81 -1.73
N VAL A 91 -4.33 8.67 -1.55
CA VAL A 91 -5.10 7.63 -2.24
C VAL A 91 -5.17 7.95 -3.72
N GLY A 92 -4.72 7.02 -4.54
CA GLY A 92 -4.70 7.12 -5.99
C GLY A 92 -3.66 6.19 -6.59
N THR A 93 -3.75 5.94 -7.89
CA THR A 93 -2.76 5.14 -8.63
C THR A 93 -1.88 5.99 -9.53
N ILE A 94 -2.13 7.30 -9.57
CA ILE A 94 -1.35 8.27 -10.34
C ILE A 94 -0.07 8.55 -9.55
N ILE A 95 1.06 8.16 -10.11
CA ILE A 95 2.38 8.37 -9.51
C ILE A 95 3.00 9.68 -9.99
N GLU A 96 3.87 10.25 -9.16
CA GLU A 96 4.68 11.41 -9.53
C GLU A 96 5.72 11.02 -10.59
N VAL A 97 5.90 11.87 -11.60
CA VAL A 97 6.96 11.69 -12.61
C VAL A 97 8.28 12.19 -12.01
N PRO A 98 9.35 11.37 -11.97
CA PRO A 98 10.63 11.82 -11.42
C PRO A 98 11.21 12.97 -12.26
N ALA A 99 11.36 14.14 -11.66
CA ALA A 99 11.98 15.31 -12.29
C ALA A 99 13.48 15.36 -11.96
N LEU A 100 14.32 15.53 -12.98
CA LEU A 100 15.75 15.80 -12.80
C LEU A 100 15.96 17.32 -12.76
N ASN A 101 16.39 17.84 -11.61
CA ASN A 101 16.78 19.24 -11.48
C ASN A 101 18.12 19.47 -12.19
N VAL A 102 18.07 19.94 -13.44
CA VAL A 102 19.26 20.30 -14.20
C VAL A 102 19.57 21.79 -14.02
N ARG A 103 20.78 22.10 -13.56
CA ARG A 103 21.31 23.46 -13.53
C ARG A 103 22.42 23.60 -14.55
N TYR A 104 22.27 24.51 -15.51
CA TYR A 104 23.34 24.85 -16.43
C TYR A 104 24.41 25.67 -15.69
N VAL A 105 25.59 25.08 -15.49
CA VAL A 105 26.76 25.77 -14.93
C VAL A 105 27.68 26.14 -16.09
N LYS A 106 27.86 27.44 -16.34
CA LYS A 106 28.81 27.92 -17.34
C LYS A 106 30.22 27.58 -16.86
N ALA A 107 31.02 26.93 -17.71
CA ALA A 107 32.41 26.61 -17.42
C ALA A 107 33.16 27.92 -17.07
N GLY A 108 33.49 28.09 -15.78
CA GLY A 108 34.21 29.27 -15.28
C GLY A 108 33.71 29.86 -13.96
N SER A 109 32.47 29.60 -13.52
CA SER A 109 32.01 30.07 -12.20
C SER A 109 32.26 28.99 -11.14
N LYS A 110 33.34 29.13 -10.36
CA LYS A 110 33.46 28.43 -9.08
C LYS A 110 32.35 28.91 -8.14
N GLY A 111 31.26 28.17 -8.06
CA GLY A 111 30.23 28.35 -7.03
C GLY A 111 30.53 27.40 -5.87
N ALA A 112 30.77 27.96 -4.67
CA ALA A 112 30.91 27.19 -3.44
C ALA A 112 29.61 26.43 -3.13
N ALA A 113 29.75 25.17 -2.72
CA ALA A 113 28.64 24.33 -2.31
C ALA A 113 28.06 24.79 -0.97
N SER A 114 26.73 24.80 -0.87
CA SER A 114 25.96 24.71 0.38
C SER A 114 24.73 23.86 0.09
#